data_AF-A0A9P6Q1E5-F1
#
_entry.id   AF-A0A9P6Q1E5-F1
#
_cell.length_a   1.000
_cell.length_b   1.000
_cell.length_c   1.000
_cell.angle_alpha   90.00
_cell.angle_beta   90.00
_cell.angle_gamma   90.00
#
_symmetry.space_group_name_H-M   'P 1'
#
loop_
_entity.id
_entity.type
_entity.pdbx_description
1 polymer ?
#
loop_
_entity_poly.entity_id
_entity_poly.type
_entity_poly.pdbx_seq_one_letter_code
_entity_poly.pdbx_strand_id
1 'polypeptide(L)'
;MSPAAAAAAAARQSTWKTWYRVEVLPIYAVLGFAVGGAGWYVSRLARGPDVTWDRKNNPHPWLNIDQETQLKLVTVKEGQGFTKSYSRDRL
;
A
#
# COMPACT_ATOMS: atom_id res chain seq x y z
N MET A 1 -14.59 -30.86 -39.78
CA MET A 1 -14.08 -29.98 -38.70
C MET A 1 -13.76 -30.87 -37.51
N SER A 2 -12.48 -31.04 -37.18
CA SER A 2 -12.05 -32.02 -36.17
C SER A 2 -12.52 -31.62 -34.76
N PRO A 3 -13.03 -32.57 -33.95
CA PRO A 3 -13.57 -32.32 -32.61
C PRO A 3 -12.55 -31.73 -31.62
N ALA A 4 -11.25 -31.89 -31.89
CA ALA A 4 -10.17 -31.32 -31.10
C ALA A 4 -10.13 -29.78 -31.11
N ALA A 5 -10.50 -29.15 -32.23
CA ALA A 5 -10.51 -27.68 -32.34
C ALA A 5 -11.67 -27.03 -31.58
N ALA A 6 -12.82 -27.72 -31.49
CA ALA A 6 -13.97 -27.26 -30.72
C ALA A 6 -13.74 -27.36 -29.20
N ALA A 7 -13.02 -28.38 -28.73
CA ALA A 7 -12.67 -28.55 -27.31
C ALA A 7 -11.70 -27.46 -26.81
N ALA A 8 -10.72 -27.06 -27.62
CA ALA A 8 -9.78 -26.00 -27.29
C ALA A 8 -10.45 -24.60 -27.23
N ALA A 9 -11.46 -24.35 -28.08
CA ALA A 9 -12.24 -23.12 -28.05
C ALA A 9 -13.15 -23.01 -26.81
N ALA A 10 -13.81 -24.12 -26.42
CA ALA A 10 -14.64 -24.18 -25.20
C ALA A 10 -13.81 -23.98 -23.90
N ALA A 11 -12.58 -24.49 -23.86
CA ALA A 11 -11.65 -24.27 -22.75
C ALA A 11 -11.24 -22.79 -22.60
N ARG A 12 -11.20 -22.03 -23.70
CA ARG A 12 -10.79 -20.61 -23.74
C ARG A 12 -11.90 -19.63 -23.33
N GLN A 13 -13.17 -20.01 -23.45
CA GLN A 13 -14.32 -19.19 -22.97
C GLN A 13 -14.59 -19.33 -21.46
N SER A 14 -14.15 -20.43 -20.84
CA SER A 14 -14.36 -20.74 -19.42
C SER A 14 -13.53 -19.89 -18.45
N THR A 15 -12.41 -19.35 -18.91
CA THR A 15 -11.47 -18.61 -18.05
C THR A 15 -12.12 -17.37 -17.47
N TRP A 16 -12.65 -16.46 -18.29
CA TRP A 16 -13.27 -15.20 -17.83
C TRP A 16 -14.46 -15.39 -16.88
N LYS A 17 -15.31 -16.41 -17.13
CA LYS A 17 -16.42 -16.74 -16.22
C LYS A 17 -15.94 -17.28 -14.88
N THR A 18 -14.75 -17.88 -14.83
CA THR A 18 -14.12 -18.40 -13.61
C THR A 18 -13.50 -17.28 -12.76
N TRP A 19 -12.91 -16.26 -13.40
CA TRP A 19 -12.34 -15.11 -12.69
C TRP A 19 -13.41 -14.16 -12.09
N TYR A 20 -14.63 -14.16 -12.60
CA TYR A 20 -15.73 -13.30 -12.11
C TYR A 20 -16.86 -14.06 -11.41
N ARG A 21 -16.61 -15.28 -10.89
CA ARG A 21 -17.60 -15.97 -10.06
C ARG A 21 -17.82 -15.22 -8.76
N VAL A 22 -19.08 -15.14 -8.32
CA VAL A 22 -19.47 -14.42 -7.10
C VAL A 22 -18.76 -14.96 -5.85
N GLU A 23 -18.41 -16.25 -5.85
CA GLU A 23 -17.67 -16.91 -4.76
C GLU A 23 -16.21 -16.44 -4.66
N VAL A 24 -15.61 -15.96 -5.75
CA VAL A 24 -14.18 -15.62 -5.82
C VAL A 24 -13.94 -14.12 -5.56
N LEU A 25 -14.92 -13.26 -5.88
CA LEU A 25 -14.88 -11.82 -5.60
C LEU A 25 -14.48 -11.46 -4.15
N PRO A 26 -15.01 -12.09 -3.08
CA PRO A 26 -14.59 -11.75 -1.73
C PRO A 26 -13.12 -12.09 -1.45
N ILE A 27 -12.58 -13.15 -2.06
CA ILE A 27 -11.18 -13.53 -1.92
C ILE A 27 -10.28 -12.47 -2.55
N TYR A 28 -10.62 -12.00 -3.75
CA TYR A 28 -9.88 -10.91 -4.41
C TYR A 28 -9.97 -9.59 -3.66
N ALA A 29 -11.10 -9.29 -3.02
CA ALA A 29 -11.25 -8.10 -2.21
C ALA A 29 -10.30 -8.13 -0.98
N VAL A 30 -10.28 -9.23 -0.24
CA VAL A 30 -9.39 -9.37 0.94
C VAL A 30 -7.93 -9.38 0.53
N LEU A 31 -7.57 -10.09 -0.56
CA LEU A 31 -6.21 -10.11 -1.06
C LEU A 31 -5.75 -8.73 -1.55
N GLY A 32 -6.60 -8.05 -2.32
CA GLY A 32 -6.34 -6.69 -2.80
C GLY A 32 -6.19 -5.71 -1.63
N PHE A 33 -7.04 -5.81 -0.62
CA PHE A 33 -6.91 -5.01 0.60
C PHE A 33 -5.63 -5.33 1.37
N ALA A 34 -5.25 -6.60 1.50
CA ALA A 34 -4.04 -7.00 2.20
C ALA A 34 -2.77 -6.49 1.51
N VAL A 35 -2.64 -6.73 0.20
CA VAL A 35 -1.48 -6.27 -0.58
C VAL A 35 -1.46 -4.75 -0.68
N GLY A 36 -2.62 -4.13 -0.92
CA GLY A 36 -2.76 -2.67 -0.95
C GLY A 36 -2.41 -2.02 0.38
N GLY A 37 -2.91 -2.55 1.49
CA GLY A 37 -2.62 -2.09 2.85
C GLY A 37 -1.16 -2.27 3.23
N ALA A 38 -0.55 -3.42 2.88
CA ALA A 38 0.88 -3.66 3.08
C ALA A 38 1.74 -2.69 2.27
N GLY A 39 1.42 -2.50 0.98
CA GLY A 39 2.11 -1.55 0.11
C GLY A 39 1.99 -0.11 0.62
N TRP A 40 0.78 0.30 1.03
CA TRP A 40 0.56 1.60 1.65
C TRP A 40 1.40 1.77 2.92
N TYR A 41 1.42 0.78 3.81
CA TYR A 41 2.15 0.88 5.08
C TYR A 41 3.67 0.92 4.88
N VAL A 42 4.21 0.09 3.98
CA VAL A 42 5.63 0.17 3.59
C VAL A 42 5.94 1.53 2.99
N SER A 43 5.07 2.06 2.13
CA SER A 43 5.26 3.41 1.59
C SER A 43 5.29 4.46 2.70
N ARG A 44 4.44 4.35 3.74
CA ARG A 44 4.44 5.23 4.92
C ARG A 44 5.73 5.14 5.73
N LEU A 45 6.25 3.92 5.94
CA LEU A 45 7.50 3.69 6.67
C LEU A 45 8.72 4.19 5.89
N ALA A 46 8.74 3.97 4.58
CA ALA A 46 9.72 4.58 3.70
C ALA A 46 9.69 6.12 3.81
N ARG A 47 8.55 6.71 4.21
CA ARG A 47 8.38 8.14 4.52
C ARG A 47 8.85 8.58 5.90
N GLY A 48 9.47 7.72 6.69
CA GLY A 48 9.98 8.11 8.00
C GLY A 48 11.19 9.04 7.92
N PRO A 49 11.43 9.85 8.97
CA PRO A 49 12.62 10.69 9.07
C PRO A 49 13.91 9.91 9.27
N ASP A 50 13.82 8.63 9.62
CA ASP A 50 14.98 7.73 9.74
C ASP A 50 15.52 7.27 8.38
N VAL A 51 14.77 7.53 7.29
CA VAL A 51 15.10 7.07 5.94
C VAL A 51 15.51 8.25 5.06
N THR A 52 16.79 8.30 4.68
CA THR A 52 17.34 9.32 3.77
C THR A 52 17.21 8.87 2.31
N TRP A 53 16.37 9.56 1.53
CA TRP A 53 16.22 9.35 0.09
C TRP A 53 17.10 10.33 -0.70
N ASP A 54 16.98 11.63 -0.45
CA ASP A 54 17.89 12.64 -0.99
C ASP A 54 19.13 12.86 -0.11
N ARG A 55 20.26 12.27 -0.52
CA ARG A 55 21.56 12.44 0.17
C ARG A 55 22.26 13.76 -0.15
N LYS A 56 21.81 14.53 -1.15
CA LYS A 56 22.49 15.75 -1.60
C LYS A 56 21.86 17.00 -1.00
N ASN A 57 20.54 17.15 -1.09
CA ASN A 57 19.87 18.36 -0.59
C ASN A 57 19.28 18.20 0.81
N ASN A 58 19.05 16.97 1.28
CA ASN A 58 18.52 16.70 2.62
C ASN A 58 19.12 15.43 3.26
N PRO A 59 20.45 15.40 3.49
CA PRO A 59 21.13 14.21 4.01
C PRO A 59 20.66 13.79 5.41
N HIS A 60 20.12 14.73 6.19
CA HIS A 60 19.72 14.55 7.59
C HIS A 60 18.26 14.97 7.82
N PRO A 61 17.28 14.20 7.31
CA PRO A 61 15.87 14.56 7.38
C PRO A 61 15.36 14.74 8.82
N TRP A 62 15.94 14.05 9.79
CA TRP A 62 15.59 14.15 11.21
C TRP A 62 15.86 15.52 11.85
N LEU A 63 16.73 16.36 11.26
CA LEU A 63 17.00 17.70 11.78
C LEU A 63 15.83 18.67 11.60
N ASN A 64 14.89 18.35 10.71
CA ASN A 64 13.74 19.22 10.40
C ASN A 64 12.49 18.88 11.24
N ILE A 65 12.63 18.08 12.29
CA ILE A 65 11.53 17.66 13.15
C ILE A 65 11.56 18.47 14.44
N ASP A 66 10.43 19.11 14.74
CA ASP A 66 10.24 19.83 16.00
C ASP A 66 9.65 18.89 17.07
N GLN A 67 9.89 19.19 18.35
CA GLN A 67 9.39 18.40 19.49
C GLN A 67 7.86 18.33 19.52
N GLU A 68 7.19 19.35 18.97
CA GLU A 68 5.74 19.44 18.82
C GLU A 68 5.16 18.51 17.73
N THR A 69 6.03 17.79 16.99
CA THR A 69 5.62 17.01 15.81
C THR A 69 5.41 15.54 16.15
N GLN A 70 4.20 15.04 15.91
CA GLN A 70 3.87 13.63 16.04
C GLN A 70 4.42 12.81 14.86
N LEU A 71 5.35 11.90 15.17
CA LEU A 71 5.89 10.95 14.19
C LEU A 71 5.07 9.66 14.05
N LYS A 72 4.38 9.27 15.13
CA LYS A 72 3.61 8.01 15.21
C LYS A 72 2.34 8.11 14.37
N LEU A 73 1.91 6.96 13.82
CA LEU A 73 0.68 6.90 13.03
C LEU A 73 -0.56 7.27 13.86
N VAL A 74 -0.61 6.79 15.11
CA VAL A 74 -1.71 7.06 16.04
C VAL A 74 -1.12 7.33 17.42
N THR A 75 -1.69 8.31 18.13
CA THR A 75 -1.40 8.58 19.53
C THR A 75 -2.66 8.25 20.33
N VAL A 76 -2.54 7.34 21.30
CA VAL A 76 -3.69 6.87 22.11
C VAL A 76 -3.96 7.80 23.30
N LYS A 77 -2.97 8.60 23.69
CA LYS A 77 -3.09 9.56 24.79
C LYS A 77 -3.37 10.94 24.22
N GLU A 78 -4.62 11.35 24.27
CA GLU A 78 -5.04 12.72 24.00
C GLU A 78 -4.42 13.61 25.10
N GLY A 79 -3.48 14.48 24.74
CA GLY A 79 -2.74 15.32 25.71
C GLY A 79 -1.21 15.18 25.70
N GLN A 80 -0.61 14.48 24.74
CA GLN A 80 0.87 14.46 24.58
C GLN A 80 1.45 15.76 23.99
N GLY A 81 0.65 16.83 23.88
CA GLY A 81 1.13 18.16 23.47
C GLY A 81 1.55 18.29 22.01
N PHE A 82 1.35 17.26 21.17
CA PHE A 82 1.70 17.38 19.75
C PHE A 82 0.68 18.26 19.03
N THR A 83 1.14 19.40 18.52
CA THR A 83 0.32 20.34 17.74
C THR A 83 0.42 20.08 16.23
N LYS A 84 1.41 19.29 15.79
CA LYS A 84 1.70 19.04 14.37
C LYS A 84 1.76 17.54 14.05
N SER A 85 1.31 17.17 12.86
CA SER A 85 1.50 15.82 12.31
C SER A 85 2.66 15.83 11.32
N TYR A 86 3.52 14.82 11.37
CA TYR A 86 4.65 14.72 10.46
C TYR A 86 4.21 14.45 9.01
N SER A 87 4.65 15.32 8.08
CA SER A 87 4.57 15.12 6.64
C SER A 87 5.98 15.16 6.04
N ARG A 88 6.24 14.34 5.01
CA ARG A 88 7.42 14.51 4.15
C ARG A 88 6.96 15.04 2.79
N ASP A 89 7.31 16.28 2.51
CA ASP A 89 7.02 16.91 1.22
C ASP A 89 8.22 16.81 0.26
N ARG A 90 9.41 16.58 0.83
CA ARG A 90 10.67 16.43 0.10
C ARG A 90 11.19 15.01 0.28
N LEU A 91 11.33 14.28 -0.83
CA LEU A 91 11.96 12.97 -0.93
C LEU A 91 13.43 13.15 -1.26
#